data_AF-A0A0P9UZU3-F1
#
_entry.id   AF-A0A0P9UZU3-F1
#
_cell.length_a   1.000
_cell.length_b   1.000
_cell.length_c   1.000
_cell.angle_alpha   90.00
_cell.angle_beta   90.00
_cell.angle_gamma   90.00
#
_symmetry.space_group_name_H-M   'P 1'
#
loop_
_entity.id
_entity.type
_entity.pdbx_description
1 polymer ?
#
loop_
_entity_poly.entity_id
_entity_poly.type
_entity_poly.pdbx_seq_one_letter_code
_entity_poly.pdbx_strand_id
1 'polypeptide(L)'
;AARRAGAQVFEQAPVSEVSHDGNAFIVTTASGLTLRAPWLLNCAGAWAGALAAQFNEPVPMYSGHPAMLVTEPLPMFMDVSTGVEG
;
A
#
# COMPACT_ATOMS: atom_id res chain seq x y z
N ALA A 1 0.57 -17.84 -4.89
CA ALA A 1 -0.54 -18.68 -4.42
C ALA A 1 -1.90 -18.08 -4.79
N ALA A 2 -2.18 -16.82 -4.46
CA ALA A 2 -3.46 -16.15 -4.74
C ALA A 2 -3.94 -16.23 -6.20
N ARG A 3 -3.07 -15.92 -7.19
CA ARG A 3 -3.40 -16.09 -8.62
C ARG A 3 -3.87 -17.50 -8.98
N ARG A 4 -3.22 -18.53 -8.41
CA ARG A 4 -3.62 -19.94 -8.62
C ARG A 4 -4.96 -20.28 -7.96
N ALA A 5 -5.32 -19.56 -6.90
CA ALA A 5 -6.62 -19.68 -6.24
C ALA A 5 -7.72 -18.84 -6.94
N GLY A 6 -7.42 -18.24 -8.10
CA GLY A 6 -8.40 -17.49 -8.91
C GLY A 6 -8.39 -15.97 -8.71
N ALA A 7 -7.51 -15.43 -7.87
CA ALA A 7 -7.40 -13.99 -7.72
C ALA A 7 -6.84 -13.33 -9.00
N GLN A 8 -7.52 -12.30 -9.48
CA GLN A 8 -6.98 -11.42 -10.51
C GLN A 8 -6.04 -10.40 -9.86
N VAL A 9 -4.88 -10.17 -10.47
CA VAL A 9 -3.87 -9.24 -9.94
C VAL A 9 -3.42 -8.33 -11.06
N PHE A 10 -3.69 -7.04 -10.90
CA PHE A 10 -3.32 -5.98 -11.81
C PHE A 10 -2.12 -5.23 -11.23
N GLU A 11 -0.96 -5.36 -11.86
CA GLU A 11 0.26 -4.66 -11.48
C GLU A 11 0.43 -3.42 -12.36
N GLN A 12 1.26 -2.46 -11.94
CA GLN A 12 1.44 -1.18 -12.65
C GLN A 12 0.10 -0.45 -12.89
N ALA A 13 -0.87 -0.65 -12.00
CA ALA A 13 -2.22 -0.14 -12.09
C ALA A 13 -2.53 0.78 -10.89
N PRO A 14 -1.84 1.93 -10.77
CA PRO A 14 -2.06 2.84 -9.66
C PRO A 14 -3.51 3.34 -9.71
N VAL A 15 -4.20 3.23 -8.59
CA VAL A 15 -5.57 3.74 -8.43
C VAL A 15 -5.51 5.27 -8.43
N SER A 16 -6.24 5.89 -9.35
CA SER A 16 -6.35 7.35 -9.46
C SER A 16 -7.59 7.89 -8.78
N GLU A 17 -8.69 7.15 -8.82
CA GLU A 17 -9.97 7.56 -8.26
C GLU A 17 -10.73 6.36 -7.69
N VAL A 18 -11.40 6.59 -6.57
CA VAL A 18 -12.36 5.65 -6.00
C VAL A 18 -13.64 6.39 -5.62
N SER A 19 -14.78 5.82 -5.99
CA SER A 19 -16.11 6.31 -5.58
C SER A 19 -17.01 5.16 -5.14
N HIS A 20 -18.14 5.49 -4.53
CA HIS A 20 -19.19 4.54 -4.20
C HIS A 20 -20.55 5.04 -4.72
N ASP A 21 -21.22 4.26 -5.55
CA ASP A 21 -22.47 4.64 -6.24
C ASP A 21 -23.75 4.43 -5.39
N GLY A 22 -23.57 3.99 -4.13
CA GLY A 22 -24.65 3.60 -3.22
C GLY A 22 -24.90 2.08 -3.18
N ASN A 23 -24.38 1.33 -4.15
CA ASN A 23 -24.48 -0.12 -4.23
C ASN A 23 -23.12 -0.83 -4.33
N ALA A 24 -22.11 -0.18 -4.91
CA ALA A 24 -20.76 -0.72 -5.01
C ALA A 24 -19.69 0.37 -5.10
N PHE A 25 -18.46 -0.05 -4.81
CA PHE A 25 -17.25 0.73 -5.09
C PHE A 25 -16.90 0.64 -6.56
N ILE A 26 -16.43 1.75 -7.10
CA ILE A 26 -15.87 1.89 -8.44
C ILE A 26 -14.44 2.39 -8.27
N VAL A 27 -13.49 1.61 -8.75
CA VAL A 27 -12.05 1.91 -8.70
C VAL A 27 -11.58 2.16 -10.12
N THR A 28 -11.02 3.33 -10.36
CA THR A 28 -10.39 3.67 -11.64
C THR A 28 -8.88 3.79 -11.45
N THR A 29 -8.14 3.16 -12.34
CA THR A 29 -6.67 3.25 -12.37
C THR A 29 -6.23 4.31 -13.37
N ALA A 30 -5.01 4.83 -13.22
CA ALA A 30 -4.46 5.83 -14.15
C ALA A 30 -4.37 5.33 -15.61
N SER A 31 -4.35 4.01 -15.82
CA SER A 31 -4.37 3.40 -17.15
C SER A 31 -5.75 3.34 -17.81
N GLY A 32 -6.81 3.75 -17.09
CA GLY A 32 -8.19 3.70 -17.55
C GLY A 32 -8.94 2.40 -17.24
N LEU A 33 -8.29 1.40 -16.62
CA LEU A 33 -9.01 0.23 -16.10
C LEU A 33 -9.98 0.65 -14.98
N THR A 34 -11.25 0.28 -15.12
CA THR A 34 -12.29 0.47 -14.11
C THR A 34 -12.77 -0.88 -13.57
N LEU A 35 -12.80 -1.00 -12.25
CA LEU A 35 -13.26 -2.19 -11.52
C LEU A 35 -14.44 -1.83 -10.64
N ARG A 36 -15.44 -2.72 -10.56
CA ARG A 36 -16.63 -2.55 -9.71
C ARG A 36 -16.76 -3.71 -8.74
N ALA A 37 -16.90 -3.41 -7.45
CA ALA A 37 -17.05 -4.43 -6.41
C ALA A 37 -17.88 -3.91 -5.22
N PRO A 38 -18.70 -4.76 -4.57
CA PRO A 38 -19.48 -4.35 -3.41
C PRO A 38 -18.62 -4.05 -2.16
N TRP A 39 -17.38 -4.55 -2.13
CA TRP A 39 -16.45 -4.35 -1.03
C TRP A 39 -15.12 -3.82 -1.55
N LEU A 40 -14.55 -2.88 -0.82
CA LEU A 40 -13.19 -2.37 -1.04
C LEU A 40 -12.40 -2.48 0.25
N LEU A 41 -11.25 -3.14 0.19
CA LEU A 41 -10.30 -3.22 1.31
C LEU A 41 -9.06 -2.39 0.99
N ASN A 42 -8.82 -1.34 1.78
CA ASN A 42 -7.66 -0.47 1.60
C ASN A 42 -6.42 -1.08 2.25
N CYS A 43 -5.51 -1.59 1.42
CA CYS A 43 -4.21 -2.12 1.84
C CYS A 43 -3.03 -1.32 1.23
N ALA A 44 -3.22 -0.03 0.96
CA ALA A 44 -2.27 0.78 0.20
C ALA A 44 -1.06 1.31 1.00
N GLY A 45 -0.77 0.76 2.19
CA GLY A 45 0.39 1.15 3.01
C GLY A 45 0.44 2.65 3.28
N ALA A 46 1.59 3.28 3.03
CA ALA A 46 1.80 4.73 3.22
C ALA A 46 0.82 5.61 2.41
N TRP A 47 0.23 5.09 1.33
CA TRP A 47 -0.75 5.81 0.50
C TRP A 47 -2.20 5.58 0.94
N ALA A 48 -2.45 4.74 1.94
CA ALA A 48 -3.81 4.42 2.40
C ALA A 48 -4.58 5.67 2.85
N GLY A 49 -3.88 6.69 3.38
CA GLY A 49 -4.50 7.92 3.88
C GLY A 49 -5.02 8.81 2.77
N ALA A 50 -4.27 8.90 1.66
CA ALA A 50 -4.70 9.61 0.47
C ALA A 50 -5.94 8.95 -0.16
N LEU A 51 -6.03 7.61 -0.14
CA LEU A 51 -7.20 6.89 -0.60
C LEU A 51 -8.42 7.15 0.30
N ALA A 52 -8.26 7.05 1.63
CA ALA A 52 -9.35 7.28 2.58
C ALA A 52 -9.88 8.73 2.53
N ALA A 53 -9.01 9.71 2.28
CA ALA A 53 -9.40 11.11 2.10
C ALA A 53 -10.36 11.34 0.91
N GLN A 54 -10.35 10.47 -0.12
CA GLN A 54 -11.32 10.56 -1.24
C GLN A 54 -12.76 10.30 -0.79
N PHE A 55 -12.94 9.59 0.33
CA PHE A 55 -14.23 9.35 0.97
C PHE A 55 -14.55 10.36 2.07
N ASN A 56 -13.78 11.45 2.18
CA ASN A 56 -13.91 12.42 3.27
C ASN A 56 -13.67 11.80 4.67
N GLU A 57 -12.84 10.75 4.73
CA GLU A 57 -12.45 10.03 5.96
C GLU A 57 -10.91 10.08 6.14
N PRO A 58 -10.32 11.24 6.44
CA PRO A 58 -8.87 11.34 6.62
C PRO A 58 -8.42 10.54 7.85
N VAL A 59 -7.41 9.69 7.67
CA VAL A 59 -6.79 8.91 8.76
C VAL A 59 -5.51 9.62 9.20
N PRO A 60 -5.24 9.79 10.52
CA PRO A 60 -4.04 10.45 11.02
C PRO A 60 -2.81 9.55 10.80
N MET A 61 -2.26 9.62 9.59
CA MET A 61 -1.12 8.82 9.16
C MET A 61 -0.01 9.71 8.63
N TYR A 62 1.23 9.33 8.94
CA TYR A 62 2.45 9.89 8.39
C TYR A 62 3.28 8.76 7.80
N SER A 63 3.98 9.04 6.70
CA SER A 63 4.94 8.09 6.13
C SER A 63 6.27 8.23 6.87
N GLY A 64 6.60 7.27 7.73
CA GLY A 64 7.95 7.13 8.27
C GLY A 64 8.90 6.56 7.21
N HIS A 65 10.16 7.01 7.22
CA HIS A 65 11.18 6.56 6.28
C HIS A 65 12.30 5.87 7.07
N PRO A 66 12.15 4.57 7.41
CA PRO A 66 13.16 3.89 8.20
C PRO A 66 14.48 3.85 7.43
N ALA A 67 15.55 4.23 8.11
CA ALA A 67 16.89 4.10 7.58
C ALA A 67 17.34 2.62 7.64
N MET A 68 18.11 2.20 6.63
CA MET A 68 18.65 0.85 6.53
C MET A 68 20.17 0.91 6.45
N LEU A 69 20.85 0.17 7.31
CA LEU A 69 22.30 -0.05 7.28
C LEU A 69 22.58 -1.49 6.89
N VAL A 70 23.52 -1.67 5.97
CA VAL A 70 23.99 -2.97 5.50
C VAL A 70 25.51 -2.96 5.59
N THR A 71 26.08 -4.03 6.12
CA THR A 71 27.54 -4.24 6.16
C THR A 71 27.96 -5.25 5.09
N GLU A 72 29.24 -5.24 4.73
CA GLU A 72 29.87 -6.41 4.14
C GLU A 72 29.95 -7.57 5.18
N PRO A 73 30.25 -8.81 4.76
CA PRO A 73 30.53 -9.89 5.69
C PRO A 73 31.70 -9.54 6.61
N LEU A 74 31.47 -9.51 7.91
CA LEU A 74 32.47 -9.16 8.93
C LEU A 74 32.53 -10.26 10.00
N PRO A 75 33.72 -10.56 10.57
CA PRO A 75 33.81 -11.41 11.75
C PRO A 75 33.10 -10.74 12.93
N MET A 76 32.69 -11.53 13.93
CA MET A 76 32.08 -10.97 15.14
C MET A 76 33.06 -10.04 15.86
N PHE A 77 32.74 -8.73 15.88
CA PHE A 77 33.55 -7.69 16.50
C PHE A 77 32.79 -6.85 17.54
N MET A 78 31.49 -7.07 17.67
CA MET A 78 30.60 -6.39 18.61
C MET A 78 29.55 -7.37 19.14
N ASP A 79 29.17 -7.22 20.41
CA ASP A 79 28.18 -8.06 21.11
C ASP A 79 26.84 -7.34 21.36
N VAL A 80 26.67 -6.13 20.83
CA VAL A 80 25.42 -5.35 20.90
C VAL A 80 24.74 -5.22 19.54
N SER A 81 23.43 -4.96 19.55
CA SER A 81 22.64 -4.72 18.34
C SER A 81 22.70 -3.26 17.93
N THR A 82 23.13 -2.99 16.69
CA THR A 82 23.10 -1.64 16.12
C THR A 82 21.72 -1.37 15.49
N GLY A 83 21.02 -0.35 16.00
CA GLY A 83 19.82 0.19 15.37
C GLY A 83 20.15 1.39 14.48
N VAL A 84 19.35 1.62 13.44
CA VAL A 84 19.40 2.83 12.62
C VAL A 84 18.07 3.55 12.78
N GLU A 85 18.13 4.82 13.13
CA GLU A 85 16.96 5.70 13.23
C GLU A 85 17.13 6.85 12.23
N GLY A 86 16.03 7.27 11.60
CA GLY A 86 15.93 8.38 10.66
C GLY A 86 14.48 8.82 10.47
#